data_AF-A0A2S2CX67-F1
#
_entry.id   AF-A0A2S2CX67-F1
#
_cell.length_a   1.000
_cell.length_b   1.000
_cell.length_c   1.000
_cell.angle_alpha   90.00
_cell.angle_beta   90.00
_cell.angle_gamma   90.00
#
_symmetry.space_group_name_H-M   'P 1'
#
loop_
_entity.id
_entity.type
_entity.pdbx_description
1 polymer ?
#
loop_
_entity_poly.entity_id
_entity_poly.type
_entity_poly.pdbx_seq_one_letter_code
_entity_poly.pdbx_strand_id
1 'polypeptide(L)' 'MKTDHDVLVLATRLVDELGEAAVRISRVRLVELTAANNIRAAAFWRDVTRTAEKLLAERPSMIATVTKRPGPVGDHAMT' A
#
# COMPACT_ATOMS: atom_id res chain seq x y z
N MET A 1 -14.70 9.70 -19.76
CA MET A 1 -13.37 9.13 -19.45
C MET A 1 -13.56 8.06 -18.39
N LYS A 2 -13.00 6.86 -18.57
CA LYS A 2 -13.06 5.72 -17.63
C LYS A 2 -12.09 5.92 -16.45
N THR A 3 -11.97 7.15 -15.96
CA THR A 3 -10.94 7.56 -15.01
C THR A 3 -10.98 6.77 -13.71
N ASP A 4 -12.15 6.46 -13.17
CA ASP A 4 -12.27 5.69 -11.92
C ASP A 4 -11.78 4.25 -12.07
N HIS A 5 -12.06 3.62 -13.21
CA HIS A 5 -11.57 2.28 -13.50
C HIS A 5 -10.05 2.28 -13.72
N ASP A 6 -9.54 3.26 -14.46
CA ASP A 6 -8.11 3.40 -14.72
C ASP A 6 -7.31 3.69 -13.42
N VAL A 7 -7.88 4.49 -12.51
CA VAL A 7 -7.33 4.74 -11.16
C VAL A 7 -7.23 3.44 -10.38
N LEU A 8 -8.30 2.65 -10.33
CA LEU A 8 -8.34 1.40 -9.58
C LEU A 8 -7.33 0.38 -10.14
N VAL A 9 -7.32 0.16 -11.45
CA VAL A 9 -6.40 -0.78 -12.12
C VAL A 9 -4.95 -0.41 -11.84
N LEU A 10 -4.60 0.87 -11.95
CA LEU A 10 -3.24 1.33 -11.70
C LEU A 10 -2.87 1.21 -10.22
N ALA A 11 -3.74 1.62 -9.31
CA ALA A 11 -3.50 1.54 -7.87
C ALA A 11 -3.31 0.08 -7.42
N THR A 12 -4.14 -0.85 -7.90
CA THR A 12 -4.00 -2.28 -7.62
C THR A 12 -2.66 -2.82 -8.11
N ARG A 13 -2.27 -2.53 -9.37
CA ARG A 13 -0.96 -2.97 -9.90
C ARG A 13 0.22 -2.42 -9.12
N LEU A 14 0.20 -1.13 -8.77
CA LEU A 14 1.28 -0.54 -7.98
C LEU A 14 1.39 -1.19 -6.60
N VAL A 15 0.27 -1.44 -5.92
CA VAL A 15 0.26 -2.10 -4.61
C VAL A 15 0.67 -3.58 -4.71
N ASP A 16 0.32 -4.27 -5.79
CA ASP A 16 0.72 -5.66 -6.02
C ASP A 16 2.22 -5.79 -6.32
N GLU A 17 2.77 -4.89 -7.14
CA GLU A 17 4.17 -4.93 -7.56
C GLU A 17 5.12 -4.35 -6.50
N LEU A 18 4.69 -3.30 -5.79
CA LEU A 18 5.58 -2.46 -4.97
C LEU A 18 5.16 -2.35 -3.50
N GLY A 19 3.98 -2.87 -3.13
CA GLY A 19 3.47 -2.82 -1.76
C GLY A 19 3.39 -1.39 -1.22
N GLU A 20 3.94 -1.16 -0.04
CA GLU A 20 3.93 0.17 0.62
C GLU A 20 4.64 1.26 -0.20
N ALA A 21 5.59 0.90 -1.06
CA ALA A 21 6.30 1.87 -1.90
C ALA A 21 5.39 2.52 -2.95
N ALA A 22 4.27 1.87 -3.31
CA ALA A 22 3.27 2.39 -4.24
C ALA A 22 2.77 3.80 -3.86
N VAL A 23 2.52 4.03 -2.57
CA VAL A 23 2.03 5.31 -2.04
C VAL A 23 3.11 6.39 -2.19
N ARG A 24 4.36 6.05 -1.87
CA ARG A 24 5.48 6.99 -1.98
C ARG A 24 5.70 7.43 -3.42
N ILE A 25 5.70 6.49 -4.36
CA ILE A 25 5.89 6.76 -5.80
C ILE A 25 4.73 7.60 -6.35
N SER A 26 3.49 7.27 -5.98
CA SER A 26 2.31 8.01 -6.41
C SER A 26 2.33 9.46 -5.94
N ARG A 27 2.81 9.71 -4.71
CA ARG A 27 3.01 11.07 -4.17
C ARG A 27 4.09 11.86 -4.92
N VAL A 28 5.21 11.23 -5.30
CA VAL A 28 6.24 11.89 -6.10
C VAL A 28 5.67 12.34 -7.45
N ARG A 29 4.96 11.44 -8.15
CA ARG A 29 4.29 11.78 -9.42
C ARG A 29 3.27 12.91 -9.29
N LEU A 30 2.50 12.92 -8.20
CA LEU A 30 1.58 14.01 -7.90
C LEU A 30 2.30 15.36 -7.79
N VAL A 31 3.43 15.41 -7.08
CA VAL A 31 4.23 16.64 -6.92
C VAL A 31 4.79 17.10 -8.26
N GLU A 32 5.38 16.19 -9.04
CA GLU A 32 5.94 16.49 -10.37
C GLU A 32 4.88 17.09 -11.30
N LEU A 33 3.69 16.50 -11.35
CA LEU A 33 2.59 16.96 -12.22
C LEU A 33 1.97 18.27 -11.74
N THR A 34 1.96 18.51 -10.44
CA THR A 34 1.56 19.79 -9.87
C THR A 34 2.55 20.88 -10.24
N ALA A 35 3.86 20.61 -10.13
CA ALA A 35 4.92 21.52 -10.54
C ALA A 35 4.90 21.81 -12.05
N ALA A 36 4.51 20.82 -12.86
CA ALA A 36 4.29 20.97 -14.29
C ALA A 36 2.93 21.64 -14.65
N ASN A 37 2.15 22.08 -13.66
CA ASN A 37 0.82 22.68 -13.81
C ASN A 37 -0.19 21.80 -14.58
N ASN A 38 0.01 20.48 -14.56
CA ASN A 38 -0.89 19.50 -15.20
C ASN A 38 -1.96 19.04 -14.20
N ILE A 39 -2.95 19.90 -13.99
CA ILE A 39 -3.97 19.75 -12.94
C ILE A 39 -4.79 18.46 -13.09
N ARG A 40 -5.11 18.06 -14.34
CA ARG A 40 -5.89 16.83 -14.60
C ARG A 40 -5.11 15.58 -14.22
N ALA A 41 -3.83 15.51 -14.58
CA ALA A 41 -2.99 14.39 -14.22
C ALA A 41 -2.68 14.36 -12.72
N ALA A 42 -2.47 15.52 -12.10
CA ALA A 42 -2.31 15.64 -10.65
C ALA A 42 -3.56 15.11 -9.91
N ALA A 43 -4.76 15.48 -10.34
CA ALA A 43 -6.01 14.95 -9.77
C ALA A 43 -6.08 13.42 -9.87
N PHE A 44 -5.73 12.85 -11.03
CA PHE A 44 -5.66 11.40 -11.22
C PHE A 44 -4.70 10.73 -10.22
N TRP A 45 -3.47 11.23 -10.08
CA TRP A 45 -2.49 10.64 -9.15
C TRP A 45 -2.87 10.82 -7.68
N ARG A 46 -3.64 11.85 -7.34
CA ARG A 46 -4.25 11.99 -6.01
C ARG A 46 -5.24 10.86 -5.72
N ASP A 47 -6.07 10.50 -6.69
CA ASP A 47 -7.04 9.41 -6.54
C ASP A 47 -6.36 8.04 -6.53
N VAL A 48 -5.30 7.85 -7.33
CA VAL A 48 -4.44 6.65 -7.28
C VAL A 48 -3.79 6.50 -5.90
N THR A 49 -3.25 7.59 -5.34
CA THR A 49 -2.64 7.57 -4.00
C THR A 49 -3.66 7.15 -2.93
N ARG A 50 -4.85 7.76 -2.94
CA ARG A 50 -5.93 7.43 -1.99
C ARG A 50 -6.38 5.98 -2.13
N THR A 51 -6.48 5.48 -3.35
CA THR A 51 -6.89 4.09 -3.61
C THR A 51 -5.82 3.10 -3.17
N ALA A 52 -4.54 3.39 -3.43
CA ALA A 52 -3.42 2.57 -2.96
C ALA A 52 -3.36 2.52 -1.42
N GLU A 53 -3.57 3.65 -0.74
CA GLU A 53 -3.65 3.71 0.73
C GLU A 53 -4.80 2.85 1.27
N LYS A 54 -5.99 2.90 0.63
CA LYS A 54 -7.12 2.04 0.99
C LYS A 54 -6.81 0.56 0.81
N LEU A 55 -6.27 0.17 -0.35
CA LEU A 55 -5.91 -1.23 -0.65
C LEU A 55 -4.88 -1.78 0.34
N LEU A 56 -3.90 -0.97 0.74
CA LEU A 56 -2.94 -1.34 1.77
C LEU A 56 -3.58 -1.45 3.16
N ALA A 57 -4.49 -0.53 3.49
CA ALA A 57 -5.25 -0.54 4.75
C ALA A 57 -6.30 -1.66 4.81
N GLU A 58 -6.69 -2.24 3.68
CA GLU A 58 -7.54 -3.43 3.56
C GLU A 58 -6.73 -4.75 3.55
N ARG A 59 -5.40 -4.67 3.37
CA ARG A 59 -4.46 -5.80 3.50
C ARG A 59 -3.97 -6.20 4.92
N PRO A 60 -4.43 -5.66 6.08
CA PRO A 60 -3.70 -5.77 7.35
C PRO A 60 -3.83 -7.13 8.06
N SER A 61 -4.08 -8.25 7.37
CA SER A 61 -4.34 -9.54 8.04
C SER A 61 -3.72 -10.79 7.42
N MET A 62 -2.75 -10.71 6.49
CA MET A 62 -2.00 -11.90 6.06
C MET A 62 -0.56 -12.01 6.60
N ILE A 63 0.00 -10.98 7.23
CA ILE A 63 1.42 -11.00 7.67
C ILE A 63 1.57 -10.96 9.22
N ALA A 64 0.46 -10.99 9.97
CA ALA A 64 0.51 -10.98 11.44
C ALA A 64 0.53 -12.37 12.11
N THR A 65 0.82 -13.47 11.38
CA THR A 65 0.76 -14.84 11.95
C THR A 65 2.08 -15.63 11.92
N VAL A 66 3.20 -15.09 11.42
CA VAL A 66 4.52 -15.78 11.46
C VAL A 66 5.42 -15.22 12.57
N THR A 67 4.89 -15.14 13.78
CA THR A 67 5.72 -15.04 15.00
C THR A 67 4.96 -15.63 16.20
N LYS A 68 4.57 -16.90 16.10
CA LYS A 68 4.44 -17.76 17.28
C LYS A 68 5.45 -18.88 17.13
N ARG A 69 6.69 -18.65 17.56
CA ARG A 69 7.57 -19.76 17.97
C ARG A 69 7.12 -20.18 19.36
N PRO A 70 6.54 -21.38 19.56
CA PRO A 70 6.53 -21.98 20.89
C PRO A 70 7.97 -22.45 21.16
N GLY A 71 8.72 -21.69 21.95
CA GLY A 71 9.95 -22.19 22.57
C GLY A 71 9.58 -23.20 23.67
N PRO A 72 10.35 -24.29 23.83
CA PRO A 72 9.90 -25.52 24.47
C PRO A 72 9.78 -25.42 25.99
N VAL A 73 8.86 -26.22 26.53
CA VAL A 73 8.78 -26.61 27.94
C VAL A 73 10.14 -27.12 28.40
N GLY A 74 10.78 -26.38 29.31
CA GLY A 74 11.95 -26.80 30.07
C GLY A 74 11.53 -27.03 31.51
N ASP A 75 11.36 -28.30 31.84
CA ASP A 75 11.14 -28.86 33.16
C ASP A 75 12.29 -28.46 34.11
N HIS A 76 11.99 -27.82 35.24
CA HIS A 76 12.84 -27.86 36.42
C HIS A 76 11.95 -27.95 37.67
N ALA A 77 11.66 -29.20 37.99
CA ALA A 77 11.54 -29.81 39.31
C ALA A 77 11.56 -28.91 40.57
N MET A 78 10.60 -29.23 41.45
CA MET A 78 10.65 -29.16 42.91
C MET A 78 12.07 -29.26 43.50
N THR A 79 12.42 -28.38 44.45
CA THR A 79 12.44 -28.64 45.91
C THR A 79 13.04 -27.43 46.62
#